data_AF-A0A520XDP8-F1
#
_entry.id   AF-A0A520XDP8-F1
#
_cell.length_a   1.000
_cell.length_b   1.000
_cell.length_c   1.000
_cell.angle_alpha   90.00
_cell.angle_beta   90.00
_cell.angle_gamma   90.00
#
_symmetry.space_group_name_H-M   'P 1'
#
loop_
_entity.id
_entity.type
_entity.pdbx_description
1 polymer ?
#
loop_
_entity_poly.entity_id
_entity_poly.type
_entity_poly.pdbx_seq_one_letter_code
_entity_poly.pdbx_strand_id
1 'polypeptide(L)'
;MAERMKDEQDRLLESMFESAPIADNGFSNQIVRRVRRKLWLRRITLPVAVGIGLLIAFRPMAALVTGVYELLLSMPGDLVPSLEGSLPSLQLIVTGALVLGVAMFSLSMLED
;
A
#
# COMPACT_ATOMS: atom_id res chain seq x y z
N MET A 1 -16.75 37.02 -51.91
CA MET A 1 -15.75 36.33 -52.75
C MET A 1 -14.44 36.08 -51.99
N ALA A 2 -13.95 37.03 -51.19
CA ALA A 2 -12.74 36.86 -50.35
C ALA A 2 -12.85 35.72 -49.32
N GLU A 3 -14.02 35.50 -48.70
CA GLU A 3 -14.21 34.40 -47.74
C GLU A 3 -14.12 33.01 -48.40
N ARG A 4 -14.64 32.84 -49.62
CA ARG A 4 -14.55 31.55 -50.34
C ARG A 4 -13.13 31.18 -50.72
N MET A 5 -12.30 32.17 -51.06
CA MET A 5 -10.88 31.94 -51.36
C MET A 5 -10.08 31.55 -50.12
N LYS A 6 -10.51 32.00 -48.94
CA LYS A 6 -9.90 31.64 -47.66
C LYS A 6 -10.25 30.20 -47.28
N ASP A 7 -11.51 29.81 -47.44
CA ASP A 7 -11.95 28.42 -47.22
C ASP A 7 -11.22 27.43 -48.14
N GLU A 8 -10.99 27.77 -49.41
CA GLU A 8 -10.21 26.92 -50.32
C GLU A 8 -8.75 26.77 -49.89
N GLN A 9 -8.13 27.84 -49.40
CA GLN A 9 -6.76 27.80 -48.89
C GLN A 9 -6.65 27.02 -47.58
N ASP A 10 -7.60 27.19 -46.67
CA ASP A 10 -7.65 26.47 -45.40
C ASP A 10 -7.84 24.96 -45.64
N ARG A 11 -8.70 24.57 -46.59
CA ARG A 11 -8.88 23.16 -46.98
C ARG A 11 -7.63 22.55 -47.61
N LEU A 12 -6.89 23.35 -48.39
CA LEU A 12 -5.67 22.91 -49.05
C LEU A 12 -4.54 22.74 -48.03
N LEU A 13 -4.45 23.65 -47.05
CA LEU A 13 -3.57 23.50 -45.90
C LEU A 13 -3.92 22.27 -45.06
N GLU A 14 -5.21 22.04 -44.77
CA GLU A 14 -5.66 20.89 -44.01
C GLU A 14 -5.28 19.56 -44.70
N SER A 15 -5.40 19.49 -46.03
CA SER A 15 -4.94 18.33 -46.81
C SER A 15 -3.40 18.15 -46.83
N MET A 16 -2.62 19.23 -46.69
CA MET A 16 -1.16 19.15 -46.57
C MET A 16 -0.69 18.68 -45.19
N PHE A 17 -1.51 18.89 -44.16
CA PHE A 17 -1.26 18.44 -42.79
C PHE A 17 -1.96 17.12 -42.43
N GLU A 18 -2.73 16.56 -43.36
CA GLU A 18 -3.38 15.26 -43.20
C GLU A 18 -2.32 14.14 -43.22
N SER A 19 -1.75 13.86 -42.05
CA SER A 19 -0.77 12.78 -41.90
C SER A 19 -1.47 11.42 -41.91
N ALA A 20 -0.92 10.47 -42.67
CA ALA A 20 -1.37 9.09 -42.60
C ALA A 20 -1.26 8.57 -41.14
N PRO A 21 -2.27 7.87 -40.62
CA PRO A 21 -2.22 7.32 -39.27
C PRO A 21 -1.02 6.38 -39.15
N ILE A 22 -0.14 6.67 -38.19
CA ILE A 22 1.03 5.83 -37.91
C ILE A 22 0.53 4.52 -37.31
N ALA A 23 0.76 3.41 -38.02
CA ALA A 23 0.42 2.09 -37.52
C ALA A 23 1.24 1.78 -36.26
N ASP A 24 0.55 1.60 -35.14
CA ASP A 24 1.17 1.09 -33.91
C ASP A 24 1.44 -0.41 -34.10
N ASN A 25 2.69 -0.75 -34.41
CA ASN A 25 3.17 -2.12 -34.59
C ASN A 25 3.23 -2.91 -33.25
N GLY A 26 2.21 -2.77 -32.41
CA GLY A 26 2.13 -3.37 -31.08
C GLY A 26 3.04 -2.73 -30.04
N PHE A 27 3.63 -1.57 -30.32
CA PHE A 27 4.50 -0.84 -29.40
C PHE A 27 3.74 -0.42 -28.14
N SER A 28 2.53 0.14 -28.28
CA SER A 28 1.74 0.55 -27.11
C SER A 28 1.37 -0.66 -26.24
N ASN A 29 1.01 -1.79 -26.85
CA ASN A 29 0.71 -3.02 -26.12
C ASN A 29 1.91 -3.54 -25.30
N GLN A 30 3.12 -3.45 -25.84
CA GLN A 30 4.34 -3.83 -25.12
C GLN A 30 4.63 -2.89 -23.95
N ILE A 31 4.50 -1.58 -24.17
CA ILE A 31 4.70 -0.55 -23.14
C ILE A 31 3.66 -0.73 -22.01
N VAL A 32 2.38 -0.84 -22.33
CA VAL A 32 1.29 -1.01 -21.36
C VAL A 32 1.49 -2.27 -20.52
N ARG A 33 1.88 -3.40 -21.14
CA ARG A 33 2.19 -4.64 -20.40
C ARG A 33 3.38 -4.45 -19.45
N ARG A 34 4.43 -3.76 -19.88
CA ARG A 34 5.62 -3.48 -19.05
C ARG A 34 5.27 -2.58 -17.86
N VAL A 35 4.50 -1.51 -18.09
CA VAL A 35 4.06 -0.58 -17.05
C VAL A 35 3.14 -1.29 -16.05
N ARG A 36 2.15 -2.05 -16.52
CA ARG A 36 1.24 -2.81 -15.65
C ARG A 36 1.99 -3.80 -14.77
N ARG A 37 2.98 -4.53 -15.30
CA ARG A 37 3.82 -5.43 -14.49
C ARG A 37 4.58 -4.67 -13.41
N LYS A 38 5.17 -3.51 -13.73
CA LYS A 38 5.94 -2.72 -12.77
C LYS A 38 5.05 -2.18 -11.64
N LEU A 39 3.86 -1.70 -11.96
CA LEU A 39 2.87 -1.26 -10.96
C LEU A 39 2.42 -2.43 -10.07
N TRP A 40 2.13 -3.59 -10.67
CA TRP A 40 1.71 -4.77 -9.93
C TRP A 40 2.79 -5.28 -8.97
N LEU A 41 4.06 -5.32 -9.41
CA LEU A 41 5.18 -5.67 -8.55
C LEU A 41 5.30 -4.70 -7.36
N ARG A 42 5.19 -3.39 -7.61
CA ARG A 42 5.28 -2.37 -6.55
C ARG A 42 4.15 -2.49 -5.52
N ARG A 43 2.95 -2.88 -5.96
CA ARG A 43 1.80 -3.10 -5.07
C ARG A 43 1.99 -4.33 -4.16
N ILE A 44 2.75 -5.33 -4.61
CA ILE A 44 2.94 -6.59 -3.87
C ILE A 44 4.19 -6.54 -2.98
N THR A 45 5.19 -5.72 -3.32
CA THR A 45 6.43 -5.67 -2.53
C THR A 45 6.21 -5.31 -1.06
N LEU A 46 5.32 -4.35 -0.78
CA LEU A 46 5.04 -3.91 0.59
C LEU A 46 4.34 -4.99 1.44
N PRO A 47 3.21 -5.60 1.03
CA PRO A 47 2.57 -6.63 1.83
C PRO A 47 3.45 -7.87 2.00
N VAL A 48 4.27 -8.23 1.00
CA VAL A 48 5.22 -9.34 1.12
C VAL A 48 6.28 -9.04 2.18
N ALA A 49 6.85 -7.82 2.17
CA ALA A 49 7.82 -7.42 3.18
C ALA A 49 7.22 -7.44 4.60
N VAL A 50 5.98 -6.97 4.76
CA VAL A 50 5.25 -7.04 6.03
C VAL A 50 5.05 -8.49 6.47
N GLY A 51 4.62 -9.38 5.57
CA GLY A 51 4.42 -10.80 5.87
C GLY A 51 5.70 -11.50 6.32
N ILE A 52 6.82 -11.24 5.64
CA ILE A 52 8.14 -11.77 6.01
C ILE A 52 8.58 -11.22 7.38
N GLY A 53 8.41 -9.91 7.60
CA GLY A 53 8.72 -9.28 8.89
C GLY A 53 7.92 -9.90 10.04
N LEU A 54 6.63 -10.16 9.82
CA LEU A 54 5.76 -10.84 10.80
C LEU A 54 6.23 -12.25 11.11
N LEU A 55 6.58 -13.03 10.08
CA LEU A 55 7.10 -14.39 10.26
C LEU A 55 8.38 -14.42 11.12
N ILE A 56 9.30 -13.48 10.87
CA ILE A 56 10.55 -13.38 11.64
C ILE A 56 10.28 -12.90 13.07
N ALA A 57 9.40 -11.92 13.24
CA ALA A 57 9.08 -11.34 14.55
C ALA A 57 8.20 -12.24 15.42
N PHE A 58 7.51 -13.23 14.85
CA PHE A 58 6.58 -14.08 15.59
C PHE A 58 7.25 -14.84 16.75
N ARG A 59 8.42 -15.42 16.51
CA ARG A 59 9.13 -16.23 17.51
C ARG A 59 9.59 -15.42 18.74
N PRO A 60 10.31 -14.29 18.60
CA PRO A 60 10.67 -13.47 19.76
C PRO A 60 9.44 -12.86 20.44
N MET A 61 8.40 -12.51 19.68
CA MET A 61 7.14 -11.99 20.24
C MET A 61 6.46 -13.04 21.12
N ALA A 62 6.39 -14.30 20.68
CA ALA A 62 5.84 -15.40 21.47
C ALA A 62 6.65 -15.61 22.76
N ALA A 63 7.99 -15.55 22.68
CA ALA A 63 8.87 -15.67 23.84
C ALA A 63 8.68 -14.54 24.86
N LEU A 64 8.44 -13.30 24.39
CA LEU A 64 8.11 -12.18 25.27
C LEU A 64 6.78 -12.40 25.99
N VAL A 65 5.75 -12.87 25.28
CA VAL A 65 4.44 -13.12 25.88
C VAL A 65 4.51 -14.21 26.95
N THR A 66 5.19 -15.32 26.66
CA THR A 66 5.35 -16.41 27.63
C THR A 66 6.18 -15.97 28.83
N GLY A 67 7.28 -15.24 28.61
CA GLY A 67 8.13 -14.75 29.70
C GLY A 67 7.42 -13.76 30.61
N VAL A 68 6.63 -12.84 30.04
CA VAL A 68 5.82 -11.89 30.82
C VAL A 68 4.73 -12.61 31.62
N TYR A 69 4.10 -13.64 31.03
CA TYR A 69 3.08 -14.44 31.70
C TYR A 69 3.62 -15.22 32.91
N GLU A 70 4.79 -15.86 32.76
CA GLU A 70 5.46 -16.56 33.86
C GLU A 70 5.85 -15.60 34.99
N LEU A 71 6.33 -14.41 34.65
CA LEU A 71 6.65 -13.36 35.62
C LEU A 71 5.41 -12.91 36.40
N LEU A 72 4.29 -12.71 35.72
CA LEU A 72 2.99 -12.35 36.33
C LEU A 72 2.49 -13.43 37.29
N LEU A 73 2.61 -14.71 36.93
CA LEU A 73 2.21 -15.82 37.80
C LEU A 73 3.11 -16.00 39.03
N SER A 74 4.39 -15.60 38.92
CA SER A 74 5.35 -15.69 40.02
C SER A 74 5.25 -14.56 41.05
N MET A 75 4.43 -13.53 40.81
CA MET A 75 4.22 -12.44 41.75
C MET A 75 3.29 -12.85 42.91
N PRO A 76 3.66 -12.59 44.18
CA PRO A 76 2.76 -12.76 45.31
C PRO A 76 1.53 -11.86 45.16
N GLY A 77 0.34 -12.42 45.44
CA GLY A 77 -0.96 -11.77 45.24
C GLY A 77 -1.14 -10.41 45.93
N ASP A 78 -0.31 -10.08 46.93
CA ASP A 78 -0.36 -8.80 47.66
C ASP A 78 0.27 -7.61 46.92
N LEU A 79 1.05 -7.83 45.85
CA LEU A 79 1.63 -6.75 45.02
C LEU A 79 0.78 -6.40 43.79
N VAL A 80 -0.16 -7.27 43.42
CA VAL A 80 -1.08 -7.11 42.28
C VAL A 80 -1.94 -5.83 42.35
N PRO A 81 -2.53 -5.42 43.49
CA PRO A 81 -3.35 -4.20 43.53
C PRO A 81 -2.55 -2.91 43.30
N SER A 82 -1.22 -2.94 43.44
CA SER A 82 -0.36 -1.77 43.21
C SER A 82 0.08 -1.58 41.74
N LEU A 83 -0.06 -2.63 40.92
CA LEU A 83 0.36 -2.63 39.51
C LEU A 83 -0.78 -2.32 38.52
N GLU A 84 -2.05 -2.46 38.94
CA GLU A 84 -3.22 -2.05 38.15
C GLU A 84 -3.20 -0.56 37.77
N GLY A 85 -2.51 0.28 38.55
CA GLY A 85 -2.34 1.71 38.25
C GLY A 85 -1.12 2.06 37.38
N SER A 86 -0.17 1.12 37.17
CA SER A 86 1.14 1.41 36.53
C SER A 86 1.39 0.63 35.25
N LEU A 87 0.79 -0.56 35.09
CA LEU A 87 0.94 -1.34 33.87
C LEU A 87 -0.27 -1.11 32.96
N PRO A 88 -0.07 -0.78 31.67
CA PRO A 88 -1.18 -0.76 30.73
C PRO A 88 -1.79 -2.16 30.73
N SER A 89 -3.11 -2.23 30.96
CA SER A 89 -3.81 -3.50 30.99
C SER A 89 -3.53 -4.27 29.70
N LEU A 90 -3.37 -5.59 29.80
CA LEU A 90 -3.06 -6.45 28.66
C LEU A 90 -4.10 -6.25 27.53
N GLN A 91 -5.33 -5.94 27.93
CA GLN A 91 -6.42 -5.53 27.04
C GLN A 91 -6.11 -4.24 26.26
N LEU A 92 -5.51 -3.22 26.88
CA LEU A 92 -5.09 -1.97 26.24
C LEU A 92 -3.93 -2.19 25.24
N ILE A 93 -3.00 -3.09 25.54
CA ILE A 93 -1.92 -3.47 24.61
C ILE A 93 -2.49 -4.20 23.39
N VAL A 94 -3.36 -5.19 23.61
CA VAL A 94 -3.97 -5.98 22.54
C VAL A 94 -4.89 -5.12 21.68
N THR A 95 -5.74 -4.30 22.29
CA THR A 95 -6.61 -3.37 21.55
C THR A 95 -5.81 -2.29 20.84
N GLY A 96 -4.76 -1.74 21.45
CA GLY A 96 -3.87 -0.77 20.82
C GLY A 96 -3.14 -1.34 19.60
N ALA A 97 -2.62 -2.57 19.70
CA ALA A 97 -2.01 -3.27 18.57
C ALA A 97 -3.02 -3.54 17.44
N LEU A 98 -4.25 -3.91 17.78
CA LEU A 98 -5.32 -4.17 16.81
C LEU A 98 -5.75 -2.88 16.10
N VAL A 99 -5.91 -1.77 16.84
CA VAL A 99 -6.21 -0.45 16.28
C VAL A 99 -5.09 0.04 15.36
N LEU A 100 -3.83 -0.14 15.76
CA LEU A 100 -2.68 0.24 14.92
C LEU A 100 -2.63 -0.61 13.64
N GLY A 101 -2.90 -1.91 13.73
CA GLY A 101 -3.02 -2.79 12.58
C GLY A 101 -4.13 -2.36 11.61
N VAL A 102 -5.31 -2.00 12.13
CA VAL A 102 -6.42 -1.48 11.33
C VAL A 102 -6.07 -0.13 10.69
N ALA A 103 -5.42 0.77 11.44
CA ALA A 103 -5.00 2.08 10.92
C ALA A 103 -4.01 1.93 9.77
N MET A 104 -2.98 1.09 9.93
CA MET A 104 -2.01 0.79 8.87
C MET A 104 -2.67 0.17 7.64
N PHE A 105 -3.62 -0.75 7.84
CA PHE A 105 -4.38 -1.34 6.73
C PHE A 105 -5.25 -0.29 6.02
N SER A 106 -5.92 0.59 6.77
CA SER A 106 -6.74 1.68 6.19
C SER A 106 -5.92 2.69 5.40
N LEU A 107 -4.71 3.04 5.87
CA LEU A 107 -3.77 3.89 5.15
C LEU A 107 -3.31 3.23 3.86
N SER A 108 -3.02 1.93 3.89
CA SER A 108 -2.65 1.19 2.68
C SER A 108 -3.77 1.14 1.63
N MET A 109 -5.05 1.21 2.05
CA MET A 109 -6.18 1.28 1.11
C MET A 109 -6.43 2.69 0.57
N LEU A 110 -6.00 3.74 1.28
CA LEU A 110 -6.11 5.13 0.83
C LEU A 110 -4.99 5.54 -0.15
N GLU A 111 -3.89 4.80 -0.17
CA GLU A 111 -2.75 5.03 -1.07
C GLU A 111 -2.95 4.45 -2.49
N ASP A 112 -4.02 3.67 -2.70
CA ASP A 112 -4.48 3.12 -4.00
C ASP A 112 -5.66 3.93 -4.57
#